data_AF-D5UT59-F1
#
_entry.id   AF-D5UT59-F1
#
_cell.length_a   1.000
_cell.length_b   1.000
_cell.length_c   1.000
_cell.angle_alpha   90.00
_cell.angle_beta   90.00
_cell.angle_gamma   90.00
#
_symmetry.space_group_name_H-M   'P 1'
#
loop_
_entity.id
_entity.type
_entity.pdbx_description
1 polymer ?
#
loop_
_entity_poly.entity_id
_entity_poly.type
_entity_poly.pdbx_seq_one_letter_code
_entity_poly.pdbx_strand_id
1 'polypeptide(L)'
;MASLDIRVLGQVSLSVDGAPNEVSGVKPRSVLALLVMNRGRAVTVDSLSEQVWDGNPPASARASLQVFVSGLRKALRGPGAGSGLDALLVTSGSTYRLDLEPDQSDVGRFDAARRRGAELAAAGRFDQASLMFASALAEFRGDAVADLRGLQFADNFAIGMAEERAAVQSAMYDAEIAAGRAGSVIGDLRRLVSEHPLQEPLWGQLITALYVTGRQADALEAARELRRTLADELGADPTPALVELEGKVLRQEQLAFAQVRPAQPGTGRAFEKTETDAAADSSGPRGLLIASDGTEYPVHGEIRLGRLPDNDVSVDDTKVSREHAVITGAVSGFAVRDLMSSNGTFVGERRVAGQMPLSDGDELTLGRTTFTFRVIDED
;
A
#
# COMPACT_ATOMS: atom_id res chain seq x y z
N MET A 1 14.81 20.55 -19.50
CA MET A 1 15.16 20.00 -18.17
C MET A 1 15.46 18.53 -18.38
N ALA A 2 16.45 17.98 -17.69
CA ALA A 2 16.77 16.56 -17.82
C ALA A 2 15.58 15.71 -17.31
N SER A 3 15.16 14.68 -18.05
CA SER A 3 14.11 13.75 -17.59
C SER A 3 14.71 12.58 -16.83
N LEU A 4 14.10 12.19 -15.72
CA LEU A 4 14.52 11.06 -14.89
C LEU A 4 13.39 10.02 -14.88
N ASP A 5 13.72 8.75 -15.12
CA ASP A 5 12.77 7.64 -14.93
C ASP A 5 13.49 6.50 -14.22
N ILE A 6 13.06 6.22 -12.99
CA ILE A 6 13.51 5.10 -12.17
C ILE A 6 12.40 4.07 -12.08
N ARG A 7 12.73 2.80 -12.37
CA ARG A 7 11.75 1.72 -12.39
C ARG A 7 12.09 0.62 -11.41
N VAL A 8 11.09 0.19 -10.64
CA VAL A 8 11.16 -0.92 -9.69
C VAL A 8 9.95 -1.86 -9.78
N LEU A 9 8.96 -1.59 -10.64
CA LEU A 9 7.83 -2.49 -10.95
C LEU A 9 8.22 -3.47 -12.08
N GLY A 10 9.36 -4.12 -11.89
CA GLY A 10 10.06 -4.95 -12.85
C GLY A 10 11.51 -5.08 -12.42
N GLN A 11 12.42 -5.26 -13.37
CA GLN A 11 13.85 -5.12 -13.11
C GLN A 11 14.20 -3.67 -12.72
N VAL A 12 15.03 -3.51 -11.68
CA VAL A 12 15.50 -2.20 -11.24
C VAL A 12 16.29 -1.53 -12.35
N SER A 13 15.84 -0.35 -12.78
CA SER A 13 16.51 0.43 -13.83
C SER A 13 16.40 1.92 -13.60
N LEU A 14 17.36 2.66 -14.14
CA LEU A 14 17.44 4.11 -14.09
C LEU A 14 17.74 4.62 -15.50
N SER A 15 17.04 5.66 -15.93
CA SER A 15 17.33 6.34 -17.19
C SER A 15 17.28 7.85 -17.00
N VAL A 16 18.15 8.54 -17.75
CA VAL A 16 18.24 10.00 -17.78
C VAL A 16 18.11 10.43 -19.23
N ASP A 17 17.19 11.35 -19.51
CA ASP A 17 16.86 11.80 -20.87
C ASP A 17 16.48 10.65 -21.82
N GLY A 18 15.83 9.62 -21.26
CA GLY A 18 15.45 8.39 -21.97
C GLY A 18 16.61 7.42 -22.26
N ALA A 19 17.86 7.79 -21.93
CA ALA A 19 19.01 6.91 -22.06
C ALA A 19 19.18 6.06 -20.78
N PRO A 20 19.24 4.72 -20.88
CA PRO A 20 19.54 3.86 -19.74
C PRO A 20 20.89 4.24 -19.12
N ASN A 21 20.94 4.38 -17.80
CA ASN A 21 22.19 4.56 -17.07
C ASN A 21 22.34 3.43 -16.05
N GLU A 22 23.39 2.63 -16.24
CA GLU A 22 23.54 1.36 -15.57
C GLU A 22 23.89 1.54 -14.08
N VAL A 23 23.07 0.92 -13.22
CA VAL A 23 23.40 0.71 -11.80
C VAL A 23 23.93 -0.70 -11.66
N SER A 24 25.25 -0.84 -11.74
CA SER A 24 25.90 -2.15 -11.78
C SER A 24 25.97 -2.80 -10.39
N GLY A 25 25.67 -4.10 -10.32
CA GLY A 25 25.74 -4.90 -9.10
C GLY A 25 24.42 -4.99 -8.33
N VAL A 26 24.26 -6.06 -7.55
CA VAL A 26 23.06 -6.30 -6.73
C VAL A 26 22.94 -5.25 -5.63
N LYS A 27 24.01 -5.01 -4.86
CA LYS A 27 23.95 -4.12 -3.68
C LYS A 27 23.64 -2.65 -4.02
N PRO A 28 24.25 -2.01 -5.04
CA PRO A 28 23.84 -0.67 -5.47
C PRO A 28 22.38 -0.59 -5.97
N ARG A 29 21.90 -1.62 -6.68
CA ARG A 29 20.49 -1.71 -7.10
C ARG A 29 19.56 -1.89 -5.91
N SER A 30 19.95 -2.66 -4.89
CA SER A 30 19.20 -2.76 -3.64
C SER A 30 19.07 -1.41 -2.95
N VAL A 31 20.15 -0.63 -2.85
CA VAL A 31 20.10 0.74 -2.29
C VAL A 31 19.15 1.63 -3.09
N LEU A 32 19.24 1.62 -4.43
CA LEU A 32 18.33 2.39 -5.27
C LEU A 32 16.86 1.98 -5.06
N ALA A 33 16.57 0.67 -5.06
CA ALA A 33 15.22 0.16 -4.86
C ALA A 33 14.65 0.60 -3.50
N LEU A 34 15.42 0.44 -2.41
CA LEU A 34 15.02 0.85 -1.06
C LEU A 34 14.73 2.35 -0.96
N LEU A 35 15.52 3.18 -1.62
CA LEU A 35 15.30 4.63 -1.64
C LEU A 35 14.06 5.03 -2.47
N VAL A 36 13.76 4.33 -3.58
CA VAL A 36 12.53 4.55 -4.36
C VAL A 36 11.29 4.04 -3.61
N MET A 37 11.43 2.93 -2.89
CA MET A 37 10.41 2.41 -1.98
C MET A 37 10.09 3.39 -0.85
N ASN A 38 11.09 4.15 -0.40
CA ASN A 38 10.98 5.18 0.62
C ASN A 38 11.11 6.60 0.03
N ARG A 39 10.64 6.82 -1.21
CA ARG A 39 10.74 8.12 -1.88
C ARG A 39 10.23 9.27 -0.99
N GLY A 40 11.00 10.34 -0.90
CA GLY A 40 10.70 11.49 -0.03
C GLY A 40 10.83 11.25 1.47
N ARG A 41 11.27 10.06 1.91
CA ARG A 41 11.52 9.72 3.32
C ARG A 41 13.00 9.45 3.57
N ALA A 42 13.50 9.91 4.71
CA ALA A 42 14.87 9.64 5.13
C ALA A 42 15.00 8.18 5.59
N VAL A 43 16.00 7.47 5.08
CA VAL A 43 16.34 6.09 5.45
C VAL A 43 17.71 6.08 6.11
N THR A 44 17.85 5.45 7.26
CA THR A 44 19.11 5.44 8.00
C THR A 44 20.16 4.58 7.31
N VAL A 45 21.43 4.89 7.55
CA VAL A 45 22.57 4.07 7.12
C VAL A 45 22.49 2.67 7.71
N ASP A 46 22.07 2.55 8.97
CA ASP A 46 22.01 1.27 9.68
C ASP A 46 20.92 0.38 9.10
N SER A 47 19.73 0.94 8.85
CA SER A 47 18.70 0.18 8.17
C SER A 47 19.05 -0.21 6.74
N LEU A 48 19.60 0.71 5.94
CA LEU A 48 20.08 0.35 4.60
C LEU A 48 21.13 -0.76 4.69
N SER A 49 21.97 -0.76 5.73
CA SER A 49 22.96 -1.82 5.96
C SER A 49 22.30 -3.16 6.31
N GLU A 50 21.26 -3.15 7.14
CA GLU A 50 20.52 -4.37 7.47
C GLU A 50 19.82 -4.93 6.24
N GLN A 51 19.04 -4.12 5.51
CA GLN A 51 18.26 -4.60 4.36
C GLN A 51 19.13 -5.02 3.18
N VAL A 52 20.17 -4.24 2.85
CA VAL A 52 21.05 -4.55 1.72
C VAL A 52 21.85 -5.84 1.97
N TRP A 53 22.10 -6.20 3.22
CA TRP A 53 22.82 -7.42 3.61
C TRP A 53 21.97 -8.46 4.34
N ASP A 54 20.64 -8.38 4.24
CA ASP A 54 19.69 -9.36 4.80
C ASP A 54 19.96 -9.66 6.30
N GLY A 55 20.09 -8.60 7.10
CA GLY A 55 20.35 -8.66 8.54
C GLY A 55 21.79 -9.00 8.95
N ASN A 56 22.70 -9.22 8.00
CA ASN A 56 24.10 -9.61 8.27
C ASN A 56 25.12 -8.63 7.66
N PRO A 57 25.09 -7.33 8.04
CA PRO A 57 26.01 -6.34 7.49
C PRO A 57 27.46 -6.62 7.89
N PRO A 58 28.43 -6.51 6.96
CA PRO A 58 29.85 -6.56 7.32
C PRO A 58 30.25 -5.30 8.10
N ALA A 59 31.37 -5.36 8.83
CA ALA A 59 31.93 -4.19 9.52
C ALA A 59 32.19 -2.98 8.58
N SER A 60 32.37 -3.24 7.28
CA SER A 60 32.57 -2.23 6.23
C SER A 60 31.28 -1.75 5.56
N ALA A 61 30.09 -2.13 6.05
CA ALA A 61 28.81 -1.81 5.41
C ALA A 61 28.62 -0.31 5.18
N ARG A 62 28.89 0.51 6.20
CA ARG A 62 28.80 1.98 6.11
C ARG A 62 29.70 2.58 5.03
N ALA A 63 30.96 2.13 4.95
CA ALA A 63 31.88 2.58 3.92
C ALA A 63 31.44 2.12 2.52
N SER A 64 30.93 0.89 2.41
CA SER A 64 30.40 0.34 1.15
C SER A 64 29.16 1.09 0.67
N LEU A 65 28.24 1.46 1.57
CA LEU A 65 27.07 2.28 1.25
C LEU A 65 27.46 3.65 0.71
N GLN A 66 28.49 4.31 1.26
CA GLN A 66 28.99 5.57 0.72
C GLN A 66 29.48 5.42 -0.73
N VAL A 67 30.18 4.32 -1.04
CA VAL A 67 30.61 4.00 -2.41
C VAL A 67 29.40 3.78 -3.32
N PHE A 68 28.41 3.02 -2.88
CA PHE A 68 27.19 2.76 -3.66
C PHE A 68 26.42 4.05 -3.92
N VAL A 69 26.22 4.91 -2.92
CA VAL A 69 25.55 6.21 -3.05
C VAL A 69 26.33 7.15 -3.97
N SER A 70 27.66 7.18 -3.89
CA SER A 70 28.50 7.94 -4.83
C SER A 70 28.30 7.46 -6.28
N GLY A 71 28.24 6.15 -6.49
CA GLY A 71 27.91 5.54 -7.78
C GLY A 71 26.52 5.91 -8.28
N LEU A 72 25.51 5.88 -7.41
CA LEU A 72 24.14 6.28 -7.74
C LEU A 72 24.05 7.76 -8.11
N ARG A 73 24.74 8.65 -7.39
CA ARG A 73 24.82 10.08 -7.77
C ARG A 73 25.43 10.26 -9.15
N LYS A 74 26.48 9.50 -9.48
CA LYS A 74 27.07 9.51 -10.81
C LYS A 74 26.08 9.02 -11.89
N ALA A 75 25.30 7.99 -11.59
CA ALA A 75 24.24 7.51 -12.48
C ALA A 75 23.11 8.54 -12.66
N LEU A 76 22.71 9.24 -11.59
CA LEU A 76 21.69 10.30 -11.65
C LEU A 76 22.14 11.50 -12.50
N ARG A 77 23.42 11.88 -12.47
CA ARG A 77 23.94 12.97 -13.32
C ARG A 77 23.72 12.71 -14.81
N GLY A 78 23.77 11.44 -15.23
CA GLY A 78 23.75 11.08 -16.65
C GLY A 78 25.02 11.51 -17.39
N PRO A 79 25.06 11.34 -18.73
CA PRO A 79 26.18 11.75 -19.57
C PRO A 79 26.30 13.28 -19.75
N GLY A 80 25.26 14.06 -19.39
CA GLY A 80 25.29 15.52 -19.41
C GLY A 80 25.72 16.11 -18.05
N ALA A 81 26.86 16.81 -18.01
CA ALA A 81 27.23 17.57 -16.82
C ALA A 81 26.20 18.68 -16.55
N GLY A 82 25.70 18.79 -15.31
CA GLY A 82 24.84 19.90 -14.87
C GLY A 82 23.32 19.66 -14.87
N SER A 83 22.86 18.41 -14.94
CA SER A 83 21.43 18.07 -14.84
C SER A 83 20.80 18.40 -13.47
N GLY A 84 21.61 18.49 -12.41
CA GLY A 84 21.15 18.72 -11.03
C GLY A 84 20.42 17.53 -10.39
N LEU A 85 20.22 16.43 -11.12
CA LEU A 85 19.47 15.26 -10.66
C LEU A 85 20.16 14.51 -9.51
N ASP A 86 21.48 14.64 -9.35
CA ASP A 86 22.19 14.07 -8.20
C ASP A 86 21.86 14.77 -6.88
N ALA A 87 21.35 16.01 -6.93
CA ALA A 87 20.86 16.72 -5.76
C ALA A 87 19.57 16.10 -5.19
N LEU A 88 18.86 15.29 -5.98
CA LEU A 88 17.68 14.54 -5.51
C LEU A 88 18.06 13.47 -4.47
N LEU A 89 19.31 12.97 -4.50
CA LEU A 89 19.82 12.03 -3.49
C LEU A 89 20.50 12.79 -2.35
N VAL A 90 19.70 13.19 -1.38
CA VAL A 90 20.09 13.98 -0.22
C VAL A 90 20.76 13.09 0.82
N THR A 91 21.88 13.55 1.37
CA THR A 91 22.49 13.00 2.58
C THR A 91 22.32 14.01 3.70
N SER A 92 21.70 13.61 4.80
CA SER A 92 21.57 14.42 6.02
C SER A 92 21.98 13.56 7.22
N GLY A 93 23.09 13.94 7.87
CA GLY A 93 23.64 13.15 8.98
C GLY A 93 23.92 11.70 8.60
N SER A 94 23.26 10.77 9.28
CA SER A 94 23.32 9.31 9.08
C SER A 94 22.20 8.78 8.18
N THR A 95 21.56 9.62 7.36
CA THR A 95 20.43 9.22 6.52
C THR A 95 20.65 9.54 5.03
N TYR A 96 19.96 8.79 4.19
CA TYR A 96 19.80 9.07 2.77
C TYR A 96 18.32 9.21 2.43
N ARG A 97 17.99 10.20 1.59
CA ARG A 97 16.64 10.42 1.08
C ARG A 97 16.71 10.64 -0.42
N LEU A 98 15.78 10.04 -1.16
CA LEU A 98 15.63 10.27 -2.59
C LEU A 98 14.33 11.03 -2.84
N ASP A 99 14.46 12.31 -3.17
CA ASP A 99 13.34 13.21 -3.43
C ASP A 99 12.93 13.09 -4.90
N LEU A 100 11.83 12.38 -5.16
CA LEU A 100 11.30 12.15 -6.51
C LEU A 100 9.91 12.75 -6.65
N GLU A 101 9.67 13.41 -7.76
CA GLU A 101 8.31 13.72 -8.22
C GLU A 101 7.58 12.42 -8.62
N PRO A 102 6.24 12.37 -8.53
CA PRO A 102 5.49 11.16 -8.84
C PRO A 102 5.75 10.61 -10.24
N ASP A 103 6.01 11.47 -11.23
CA ASP A 103 6.24 11.10 -12.63
C ASP A 103 7.66 10.57 -12.90
N GLN A 104 8.59 10.72 -11.96
CA GLN A 104 9.99 10.28 -12.09
C GLN A 104 10.21 8.81 -11.69
N SER A 105 9.17 8.12 -11.20
CA SER A 105 9.22 6.69 -10.90
C SER A 105 7.96 5.94 -11.33
N ASP A 106 8.10 4.69 -11.73
CA ASP A 106 6.96 3.84 -12.08
C ASP A 106 6.01 3.61 -10.90
N VAL A 107 6.52 3.44 -9.68
CA VAL A 107 5.66 3.33 -8.49
C VAL A 107 4.95 4.64 -8.19
N GLY A 108 5.60 5.79 -8.38
CA GLY A 108 4.96 7.10 -8.23
C GLY A 108 3.81 7.29 -9.22
N ARG A 109 4.02 6.92 -10.49
CA ARG A 109 3.00 6.96 -11.53
C ARG A 109 1.87 5.97 -11.28
N PHE A 110 2.19 4.75 -10.86
CA PHE A 110 1.20 3.75 -10.43
C PHE A 110 0.31 4.30 -9.30
N ASP A 111 0.90 4.83 -8.24
CA ASP A 111 0.17 5.36 -7.08
C ASP A 111 -0.74 6.53 -7.49
N ALA A 112 -0.22 7.47 -8.28
CA ALA A 112 -0.97 8.62 -8.75
C ALA A 112 -2.14 8.21 -9.65
N ALA A 113 -1.89 7.30 -10.60
CA ALA A 113 -2.91 6.83 -11.53
C ALA A 113 -4.01 6.02 -10.82
N ARG A 114 -3.64 5.14 -9.88
CA ARG A 114 -4.59 4.38 -9.06
C ARG A 114 -5.49 5.31 -8.23
N ARG A 115 -4.91 6.28 -7.52
CA ARG A 115 -5.69 7.25 -6.72
C ARG A 115 -6.64 8.04 -7.61
N ARG A 116 -6.14 8.52 -8.76
CA ARG A 116 -6.96 9.28 -9.70
C ARG A 116 -8.10 8.44 -10.27
N GLY A 117 -7.85 7.17 -10.59
CA GLY A 117 -8.88 6.23 -11.03
C GLY A 117 -9.97 6.04 -9.97
N ALA A 118 -9.59 5.89 -8.70
CA ALA A 118 -10.53 5.75 -7.59
C ALA A 118 -11.40 7.00 -7.39
N GLU A 119 -10.82 8.21 -7.45
CA GLU A 119 -11.57 9.47 -7.40
C GLU A 119 -12.59 9.59 -8.54
N LEU A 120 -12.17 9.23 -9.76
CA LEU A 120 -13.04 9.25 -10.94
C LEU A 120 -14.17 8.24 -10.82
N ALA A 121 -13.90 7.04 -10.31
CA ALA A 121 -14.91 6.02 -10.07
C ALA A 121 -15.92 6.46 -9.01
N ALA A 122 -15.46 7.07 -7.92
CA ALA A 122 -16.32 7.64 -6.88
C ALA A 122 -17.21 8.77 -7.42
N ALA A 123 -16.73 9.52 -8.42
CA ALA A 123 -17.51 10.54 -9.13
C ALA A 123 -18.39 9.99 -10.27
N GLY A 124 -18.49 8.67 -10.44
CA GLY A 124 -19.27 8.03 -11.51
C GLY A 124 -18.69 8.19 -12.92
N ARG A 125 -17.43 8.63 -13.05
CA ARG A 125 -16.73 8.84 -14.33
C ARG A 125 -15.98 7.59 -14.75
N PHE A 126 -16.72 6.51 -14.96
CA PHE A 126 -16.16 5.16 -15.12
C PHE A 126 -15.25 4.99 -16.34
N ASP A 127 -15.54 5.66 -17.46
CA ASP A 127 -14.67 5.65 -18.65
C ASP A 127 -13.26 6.14 -18.34
N GLN A 128 -13.17 7.24 -17.60
CA GLN A 128 -11.89 7.82 -17.26
C GLN A 128 -11.22 7.07 -16.12
N ALA A 129 -11.99 6.55 -15.17
CA ALA A 129 -11.47 5.67 -14.12
C ALA A 129 -10.77 4.45 -14.72
N SER A 130 -11.41 3.79 -15.70
CA SER A 130 -10.83 2.64 -16.40
C SER A 130 -9.50 3.00 -17.08
N LEU A 131 -9.46 4.11 -17.82
CA LEU A 131 -8.21 4.57 -18.46
C LEU A 131 -7.09 4.82 -17.45
N MET A 132 -7.42 5.35 -16.27
CA MET A 132 -6.44 5.58 -15.21
C MET A 132 -5.95 4.28 -14.58
N PHE A 133 -6.84 3.32 -14.32
CA PHE A 133 -6.44 2.00 -13.82
C PHE A 133 -5.60 1.24 -14.85
N ALA A 134 -5.95 1.29 -16.13
CA ALA A 134 -5.14 0.71 -17.21
C ALA A 134 -3.75 1.35 -17.28
N SER A 135 -3.65 2.67 -17.13
CA SER A 135 -2.37 3.38 -17.08
C SER A 135 -1.52 2.96 -15.88
N ALA A 136 -2.14 2.77 -14.71
CA ALA A 136 -1.45 2.25 -13.53
C ALA A 136 -0.91 0.83 -13.78
N LEU A 137 -1.72 -0.08 -14.32
CA LEU A 137 -1.31 -1.45 -14.62
C LEU A 137 -0.18 -1.53 -15.65
N ALA A 138 -0.14 -0.60 -16.61
CA ALA A 138 0.89 -0.53 -17.63
C ALA A 138 2.29 -0.15 -17.09
N GLU A 139 2.39 0.36 -15.85
CA GLU A 139 3.69 0.63 -15.22
C GLU A 139 4.43 -0.67 -14.84
N PHE A 140 3.72 -1.77 -14.65
CA PHE A 140 4.33 -3.07 -14.37
C PHE A 140 4.94 -3.68 -15.63
N ARG A 141 6.24 -3.96 -15.59
CA ARG A 141 7.00 -4.66 -16.65
C ARG A 141 7.36 -6.10 -16.28
N GLY A 142 6.89 -6.57 -15.14
CA GLY A 142 7.17 -7.87 -14.55
C GLY A 142 6.86 -7.81 -13.05
N ASP A 143 7.37 -8.78 -12.31
CA ASP A 143 7.31 -8.74 -10.86
C ASP A 143 8.20 -7.61 -10.35
N ALA A 144 7.74 -6.91 -9.29
CA ALA A 144 8.52 -5.82 -8.73
C ALA A 144 9.89 -6.31 -8.26
N VAL A 145 10.92 -5.49 -8.48
CA VAL A 145 12.33 -5.76 -8.14
C VAL A 145 12.81 -7.17 -8.55
N ALA A 146 12.40 -7.63 -9.74
CA ALA A 146 12.60 -9.01 -10.19
C ALA A 146 14.07 -9.50 -10.17
N ASP A 147 15.03 -8.60 -10.36
CA ASP A 147 16.47 -8.87 -10.35
C ASP A 147 17.10 -8.91 -8.95
N LEU A 148 16.31 -8.64 -7.91
CA LEU A 148 16.70 -8.64 -6.50
C LEU A 148 15.97 -9.71 -5.67
N ARG A 149 15.24 -10.63 -6.31
CA ARG A 149 14.55 -11.74 -5.63
C ARG A 149 15.49 -12.54 -4.73
N GLY A 150 14.96 -13.00 -3.61
CA GLY A 150 15.71 -13.72 -2.57
C GLY A 150 16.36 -12.82 -1.52
N LEU A 151 16.22 -11.49 -1.65
CA LEU A 151 16.45 -10.55 -0.54
C LEU A 151 15.11 -10.29 0.15
N GLN A 152 15.05 -10.34 1.49
CA GLN A 152 13.78 -10.29 2.21
C GLN A 152 12.97 -9.02 1.91
N PHE A 153 13.62 -7.85 1.84
CA PHE A 153 12.93 -6.59 1.53
C PHE A 153 12.32 -6.62 0.11
N ALA A 154 12.99 -7.27 -0.85
CA ALA A 154 12.58 -7.31 -2.24
C ALA A 154 11.38 -8.24 -2.41
N ASP A 155 11.43 -9.42 -1.78
CA ASP A 155 10.34 -10.39 -1.80
C ASP A 155 9.08 -9.82 -1.12
N ASN A 156 9.24 -9.15 0.03
CA ASN A 156 8.12 -8.48 0.72
C ASN A 156 7.51 -7.35 -0.12
N PHE A 157 8.35 -6.54 -0.77
CA PHE A 157 7.87 -5.48 -1.66
C PHE A 157 7.13 -6.06 -2.88
N ALA A 158 7.64 -7.13 -3.47
CA ALA A 158 7.00 -7.81 -4.60
C ALA A 158 5.63 -8.36 -4.24
N ILE A 159 5.48 -8.98 -3.06
CA ILE A 159 4.19 -9.46 -2.55
C ILE A 159 3.20 -8.30 -2.41
N GLY A 160 3.58 -7.23 -1.70
CA GLY A 160 2.70 -6.07 -1.50
C GLY A 160 2.30 -5.41 -2.82
N MET A 161 3.23 -5.28 -3.77
CA MET A 161 2.91 -4.71 -5.09
C MET A 161 2.05 -5.63 -5.95
N ALA A 162 2.14 -6.95 -5.79
CA ALA A 162 1.27 -7.90 -6.47
C ALA A 162 -0.19 -7.78 -5.97
N GLU A 163 -0.38 -7.60 -4.66
CA GLU A 163 -1.70 -7.33 -4.07
C GLU A 163 -2.29 -6.01 -4.57
N GLU A 164 -1.51 -4.93 -4.58
CA GLU A 164 -1.92 -3.64 -5.13
C GLU A 164 -2.27 -3.75 -6.62
N ARG A 165 -1.48 -4.48 -7.41
CA ARG A 165 -1.78 -4.73 -8.83
C ARG A 165 -3.10 -5.45 -9.00
N ALA A 166 -3.37 -6.50 -8.21
CA ALA A 166 -4.62 -7.24 -8.25
C ALA A 166 -5.82 -6.36 -7.86
N ALA A 167 -5.66 -5.51 -6.84
CA ALA A 167 -6.70 -4.55 -6.44
C ALA A 167 -7.03 -3.55 -7.55
N VAL A 168 -6.02 -3.00 -8.24
CA VAL A 168 -6.24 -2.10 -9.39
C VAL A 168 -6.89 -2.82 -10.55
N GLN A 169 -6.48 -4.07 -10.83
CA GLN A 169 -7.07 -4.88 -11.88
C GLN A 169 -8.56 -5.14 -11.61
N SER A 170 -8.91 -5.44 -10.36
CA SER A 170 -10.30 -5.61 -9.94
C SER A 170 -11.10 -4.31 -10.10
N ALA A 171 -10.56 -3.17 -9.65
CA ALA A 171 -11.22 -1.87 -9.82
C ALA A 171 -11.40 -1.47 -11.30
N MET A 172 -10.47 -1.86 -12.18
CA MET A 172 -10.61 -1.69 -13.62
C MET A 172 -11.79 -2.48 -14.17
N TYR A 173 -11.99 -3.74 -13.74
CA TYR A 173 -13.15 -4.54 -14.16
C TYR A 173 -14.47 -3.93 -13.70
N ASP A 174 -14.54 -3.45 -12.46
CA ASP A 174 -15.73 -2.74 -11.97
C ASP A 174 -16.03 -1.50 -12.82
N ALA A 175 -15.01 -0.72 -13.17
CA ALA A 175 -15.15 0.45 -14.02
C ALA A 175 -15.60 0.09 -15.45
N GLU A 176 -15.05 -0.98 -16.04
CA GLU A 176 -15.47 -1.47 -17.37
C GLU A 176 -16.92 -1.96 -17.38
N ILE A 177 -17.33 -2.70 -16.34
CA ILE A 177 -18.71 -3.16 -16.17
C ILE A 177 -19.65 -1.95 -16.04
N ALA A 178 -19.32 -1.01 -15.16
CA ALA A 178 -20.12 0.20 -14.91
C ALA A 178 -20.20 1.12 -16.13
N ALA A 179 -19.16 1.14 -16.98
CA ALA A 179 -19.13 1.87 -18.24
C ALA A 179 -19.87 1.15 -19.39
N GLY A 180 -20.57 0.05 -19.12
CA GLY A 180 -21.33 -0.70 -20.12
C GLY A 180 -20.48 -1.59 -21.04
N ARG A 181 -19.21 -1.82 -20.71
CA ARG A 181 -18.28 -2.67 -21.46
C ARG A 181 -18.04 -4.03 -20.80
N ALA A 182 -19.00 -4.49 -19.99
CA ALA A 182 -18.95 -5.78 -19.28
C ALA A 182 -18.57 -6.97 -20.16
N GLY A 183 -18.98 -6.99 -21.44
CA GLY A 183 -18.62 -8.06 -22.38
C GLY A 183 -17.12 -8.24 -22.59
N SER A 184 -16.33 -7.17 -22.47
CA SER A 184 -14.88 -7.18 -22.68
C SER A 184 -14.11 -7.91 -21.57
N VAL A 185 -14.64 -7.92 -20.34
CA VAL A 185 -13.95 -8.46 -19.16
C VAL A 185 -14.32 -9.92 -18.84
N ILE A 186 -15.37 -10.47 -19.46
CA ILE A 186 -15.86 -11.84 -19.16
C ILE A 186 -14.78 -12.89 -19.41
N GLY A 187 -14.00 -12.77 -20.50
CA GLY A 187 -12.94 -13.73 -20.83
C GLY A 187 -11.86 -13.78 -19.76
N ASP A 188 -11.38 -12.62 -19.34
CA ASP A 188 -10.36 -12.50 -18.30
C ASP A 188 -10.88 -12.93 -16.94
N LEU A 189 -12.10 -12.55 -16.57
CA LEU A 189 -12.72 -12.96 -15.30
C LEU A 189 -12.91 -14.48 -15.24
N ARG A 190 -13.31 -15.14 -16.33
CA ARG A 190 -13.39 -16.61 -16.40
C ARG A 190 -12.04 -17.29 -16.15
N ARG A 191 -10.98 -16.77 -16.76
CA ARG A 191 -9.62 -17.26 -16.52
C ARG A 191 -9.23 -17.07 -15.06
N LEU A 192 -9.46 -15.88 -14.50
CA LEU A 192 -9.09 -15.57 -13.13
C LEU A 192 -9.85 -16.38 -12.08
N VAL A 193 -11.15 -16.63 -12.24
CA VAL A 193 -11.88 -17.50 -11.31
C VAL A 193 -11.43 -18.96 -11.40
N SER A 194 -10.92 -19.41 -12.55
CA SER A 194 -10.34 -20.75 -12.67
C SER A 194 -8.96 -20.87 -11.99
N GLU A 195 -8.17 -19.79 -12.02
CA GLU A 195 -6.85 -19.72 -11.36
C GLU A 195 -6.97 -19.45 -9.85
N HIS A 196 -8.02 -18.73 -9.44
CA HIS A 196 -8.25 -18.29 -8.07
C HIS A 196 -9.70 -18.59 -7.63
N PRO A 197 -10.09 -19.87 -7.57
CA PRO A 197 -11.48 -20.28 -7.37
C PRO A 197 -12.08 -19.84 -6.04
N LEU A 198 -11.25 -19.58 -5.02
CA LEU A 198 -11.69 -19.14 -3.69
C LEU A 198 -11.81 -17.61 -3.54
N GLN A 199 -11.48 -16.84 -4.59
CA GLN A 199 -11.61 -15.39 -4.55
C GLN A 199 -13.00 -14.94 -4.97
N GLU A 200 -13.93 -14.97 -4.02
CA GLU A 200 -15.33 -14.54 -4.17
C GLU A 200 -15.55 -13.19 -4.90
N PRO A 201 -14.72 -12.14 -4.70
CA PRO A 201 -14.91 -10.88 -5.43
C PRO A 201 -14.84 -11.03 -6.96
N LEU A 202 -13.96 -11.89 -7.48
CA LEU A 202 -13.84 -12.14 -8.93
C LEU A 202 -15.11 -12.81 -9.48
N TRP A 203 -15.69 -13.72 -8.71
CA TRP A 203 -16.97 -14.34 -9.05
C TRP A 203 -18.10 -13.32 -9.08
N GLY A 204 -18.14 -12.40 -8.12
CA GLY A 204 -19.13 -11.31 -8.09
C GLY A 204 -19.06 -10.45 -9.36
N GLN A 205 -17.86 -10.12 -9.81
CA GLN A 205 -17.63 -9.39 -11.06
C GLN A 205 -18.05 -10.23 -12.29
N LEU A 206 -17.72 -11.52 -12.33
CA LEU A 206 -18.10 -12.41 -13.43
C LEU A 206 -19.62 -12.56 -13.54
N ILE A 207 -20.30 -12.83 -12.42
CA ILE A 207 -21.77 -12.96 -12.35
C ILE A 207 -22.43 -11.65 -12.80
N THR A 208 -21.93 -10.52 -12.30
CA THR A 208 -22.41 -9.19 -12.71
C THR A 208 -22.24 -8.98 -14.21
N ALA A 209 -21.03 -9.21 -14.75
CA ALA A 209 -20.74 -9.01 -16.17
C ALA A 209 -21.60 -9.90 -17.08
N LEU A 210 -21.77 -11.17 -16.74
CA LEU A 210 -22.65 -12.09 -17.46
C LEU A 210 -24.11 -11.63 -17.42
N TYR A 211 -24.60 -11.24 -16.26
CA TYR A 211 -25.99 -10.83 -16.09
C TYR A 211 -26.31 -9.56 -16.90
N VAL A 212 -25.47 -8.53 -16.81
CA VAL A 212 -25.74 -7.22 -17.42
C VAL A 212 -25.56 -7.23 -18.95
N THR A 213 -24.88 -8.26 -19.47
CA THR A 213 -24.81 -8.55 -20.92
C THR A 213 -25.93 -9.48 -21.40
N GLY A 214 -26.94 -9.75 -20.58
CA GLY A 214 -28.12 -10.54 -20.93
C GLY A 214 -27.93 -12.06 -20.82
N ARG A 215 -26.81 -12.54 -20.26
CA ARG A 215 -26.48 -13.96 -20.10
C ARG A 215 -26.91 -14.46 -18.72
N GLN A 216 -28.18 -14.29 -18.36
CA GLN A 216 -28.71 -14.62 -17.03
C GLN A 216 -28.45 -16.09 -16.64
N ALA A 217 -28.66 -17.03 -17.56
CA ALA A 217 -28.43 -18.46 -17.30
C ALA A 217 -26.96 -18.74 -16.93
N ASP A 218 -26.01 -18.12 -17.64
CA ASP A 218 -24.58 -18.27 -17.36
C ASP A 218 -24.19 -17.62 -16.03
N ALA A 219 -24.79 -16.49 -15.68
CA ALA A 219 -24.57 -15.83 -14.38
C ALA A 219 -25.02 -16.72 -13.20
N LEU A 220 -26.19 -17.36 -13.33
CA LEU A 220 -26.68 -18.31 -12.32
C LEU A 220 -25.84 -19.58 -12.27
N GLU A 221 -25.32 -20.05 -13.41
CA GLU A 221 -24.42 -21.20 -13.43
C GLU A 221 -23.10 -20.89 -12.72
N ALA A 222 -22.52 -19.71 -12.95
CA ALA A 222 -21.32 -19.26 -12.24
C ALA A 222 -21.55 -19.17 -10.72
N ALA A 223 -22.73 -18.71 -10.27
CA ALA A 223 -23.07 -18.69 -8.83
C ALA A 223 -23.16 -20.11 -8.23
N ARG A 224 -23.71 -21.08 -8.97
CA ARG A 224 -23.76 -22.49 -8.55
C ARG A 224 -22.39 -23.13 -8.51
N GLU A 225 -21.54 -22.81 -9.49
CA GLU A 225 -20.16 -23.29 -9.54
C GLU A 225 -19.34 -22.79 -8.35
N LEU A 226 -19.44 -21.50 -8.02
CA LEU A 226 -18.83 -20.94 -6.82
C LEU A 226 -19.31 -21.65 -5.55
N ARG A 227 -20.63 -21.82 -5.39
CA ARG A 227 -21.20 -22.48 -4.21
C ARG A 227 -20.66 -23.90 -4.04
N ARG A 228 -20.57 -24.69 -5.12
CA ARG A 228 -19.96 -26.02 -5.09
C ARG A 228 -18.49 -25.95 -4.68
N THR A 229 -17.73 -25.05 -5.29
CA THR A 229 -16.30 -24.88 -4.99
C THR A 229 -16.06 -24.51 -3.52
N LEU A 230 -16.80 -23.56 -2.96
CA LEU A 230 -16.65 -23.19 -1.53
C LEU A 230 -17.07 -24.30 -0.58
N ALA A 231 -18.13 -25.03 -0.92
CA ALA A 231 -18.57 -26.17 -0.12
C ALA A 231 -17.54 -27.31 -0.14
N ASP A 232 -17.00 -27.64 -1.32
CA ASP A 232 -16.06 -28.74 -1.50
C ASP A 232 -14.67 -28.42 -0.91
N GLU A 233 -14.16 -27.20 -1.09
CA GLU A 233 -12.81 -26.82 -0.66
C GLU A 233 -12.74 -26.28 0.78
N LEU A 234 -13.79 -25.57 1.23
CA LEU A 234 -13.79 -24.88 2.54
C LEU A 234 -14.91 -25.35 3.49
N GLY A 235 -15.89 -26.11 3.00
CA GLY A 235 -17.11 -26.41 3.77
C GLY A 235 -17.93 -25.17 4.11
N ALA A 236 -17.82 -24.11 3.31
CA ALA A 236 -18.41 -22.80 3.55
C ALA A 236 -19.47 -22.43 2.51
N ASP A 237 -20.41 -21.57 2.90
CA ASP A 237 -21.37 -20.95 1.99
C ASP A 237 -20.82 -19.62 1.42
N PRO A 238 -21.34 -19.15 0.26
CA PRO A 238 -20.98 -17.85 -0.29
C PRO A 238 -21.29 -16.68 0.67
N THR A 239 -20.49 -15.62 0.56
CA THR A 239 -20.69 -14.38 1.31
C THR A 239 -22.06 -13.75 1.07
N PRO A 240 -22.60 -12.98 2.05
CA PRO A 240 -23.92 -12.34 1.91
C PRO A 240 -24.06 -11.46 0.66
N ALA A 241 -22.99 -10.79 0.24
CA ALA A 241 -23.00 -9.95 -0.96
C ALA A 241 -23.26 -10.76 -2.25
N LEU A 242 -22.72 -11.98 -2.34
CA LEU A 242 -22.94 -12.86 -3.48
C LEU A 242 -24.32 -13.52 -3.44
N VAL A 243 -24.81 -13.88 -2.26
CA VAL A 243 -26.17 -14.38 -2.08
C VAL A 243 -27.19 -13.31 -2.50
N GLU A 244 -26.95 -12.05 -2.13
CA GLU A 244 -27.78 -10.93 -2.56
C GLU A 244 -27.74 -10.75 -4.09
N LEU A 245 -26.55 -10.80 -4.68
CA LEU A 245 -26.36 -10.70 -6.14
C LEU A 245 -27.11 -11.81 -6.88
N GLU A 246 -26.96 -13.07 -6.48
CA GLU A 246 -27.71 -14.20 -7.06
C GLU A 246 -29.23 -13.98 -6.92
N GLY A 247 -29.69 -13.49 -5.77
CA GLY A 247 -31.10 -13.15 -5.56
C GLY A 247 -31.61 -12.08 -6.52
N LYS A 248 -30.83 -11.03 -6.79
CA LYS A 248 -31.16 -9.99 -7.79
C LYS A 248 -31.22 -10.57 -9.20
N VAL A 249 -30.26 -11.43 -9.57
CA VAL A 249 -30.24 -12.12 -10.86
C VAL A 249 -31.45 -13.04 -11.03
N LEU A 250 -31.85 -13.78 -9.99
CA LEU A 250 -33.04 -14.64 -10.02
C LEU A 250 -34.34 -13.85 -10.23
N ARG A 251 -34.46 -12.68 -9.58
CA ARG A 251 -35.62 -11.78 -9.68
C ARG A 251 -35.59 -10.84 -10.88
N GLN A 252 -34.55 -10.94 -11.72
CA GLN A 252 -34.33 -10.07 -12.88
C GLN A 252 -34.32 -8.57 -12.52
N GLU A 253 -33.75 -8.23 -11.37
CA GLU A 253 -33.62 -6.85 -10.93
C GLU A 253 -32.49 -6.13 -11.69
N GLN A 254 -32.66 -4.83 -11.96
CA GLN A 254 -31.57 -4.02 -12.49
C GLN A 254 -30.48 -3.84 -11.42
N LEU A 255 -29.22 -4.03 -11.81
CA LEU A 255 -28.08 -3.75 -10.92
C LEU A 255 -27.75 -2.27 -10.98
N ALA A 256 -27.64 -1.63 -9.81
CA ALA A 256 -27.18 -0.25 -9.71
C ALA A 256 -25.64 -0.21 -9.64
N PHE A 257 -25.00 0.46 -10.61
CA PHE A 257 -23.54 0.63 -10.64
C PHE A 257 -23.05 1.89 -9.94
N ALA A 258 -23.95 2.64 -9.29
CA ALA A 258 -23.69 3.98 -8.81
C ALA A 258 -22.78 4.07 -7.56
N GLN A 259 -22.33 2.95 -6.99
CA GLN A 259 -21.48 2.93 -5.80
C GLN A 259 -20.34 1.92 -5.96
N VAL A 260 -19.35 2.24 -6.77
CA VAL A 260 -18.05 1.55 -6.68
C VAL A 260 -17.51 1.83 -5.28
N ARG A 261 -17.38 0.77 -4.47
CA ARG A 261 -16.74 0.88 -3.15
C ARG A 261 -15.35 1.46 -3.36
N PRO A 262 -14.95 2.50 -2.62
CA PRO A 262 -13.61 3.05 -2.76
C PRO A 262 -12.61 1.92 -2.52
N ALA A 263 -11.66 1.75 -3.45
CA ALA A 263 -10.46 0.97 -3.18
C ALA A 263 -9.82 1.60 -1.94
N GLN A 264 -9.93 0.94 -0.79
CA GLN A 264 -9.21 1.38 0.40
C GLN A 264 -7.74 1.44 0.02
N PRO A 265 -7.02 2.53 0.34
CA PRO A 265 -5.59 2.58 0.12
C PRO A 265 -4.97 1.43 0.93
N GLY A 266 -4.51 0.37 0.23
CA GLY A 266 -3.59 -0.56 0.82
C GLY A 266 -2.35 0.23 1.22
N THR A 267 -2.03 0.17 2.50
CA THR A 267 -0.80 0.75 3.06
C THR A 267 0.27 -0.33 3.04
N GLY A 268 0.55 -0.88 1.85
CA GLY A 268 1.75 -1.65 1.62
C GLY A 268 2.95 -0.72 1.49
N ARG A 269 3.34 -0.03 2.57
CA ARG A 269 4.62 0.70 2.70
C ARG A 269 4.85 1.19 4.13
N ALA A 270 5.58 0.38 4.91
CA ALA A 270 6.78 0.83 5.63
C ALA A 270 7.37 -0.38 6.38
N PHE A 271 8.45 -0.91 5.81
CA PHE A 271 9.55 -1.45 6.62
C PHE A 271 10.42 -0.23 6.95
N GLU A 272 10.24 0.40 8.12
CA GLU A 272 11.35 0.79 9.02
C GLU A 272 11.05 1.77 10.14
N LYS A 273 11.80 1.49 11.23
CA LYS A 273 12.15 2.32 12.37
C LYS A 273 12.58 3.72 11.90
N THR A 274 11.74 4.71 12.17
CA THR A 274 12.05 6.12 11.90
C THR A 274 12.60 6.73 13.19
N GLU A 275 13.83 7.26 13.16
CA GLU A 275 14.23 8.26 14.15
C GLU A 275 13.61 9.60 13.73
N THR A 276 12.62 10.04 14.48
CA THR A 276 12.07 11.40 14.38
C THR A 276 13.11 12.37 14.96
N ASP A 277 13.99 12.88 14.10
CA ASP A 277 14.77 14.07 14.42
C ASP A 277 13.82 15.28 14.34
N ALA A 278 13.46 15.78 15.52
CA ALA A 278 12.71 16.99 15.72
C ALA A 278 13.52 18.21 15.27
N ALA A 279 13.14 18.83 14.15
CA ALA A 279 13.20 20.28 13.92
C ALA A 279 12.75 20.64 12.50
N ALA A 280 11.47 21.03 12.36
CA ALA A 280 11.02 22.13 11.48
C ALA A 280 9.48 22.24 11.51
N ASP A 281 8.98 23.34 12.08
CA ASP A 281 7.66 23.97 11.92
C ASP A 281 6.46 23.09 11.51
N SER A 282 5.60 22.77 12.48
CA SER A 282 4.22 22.35 12.23
C SER A 282 3.26 23.10 13.17
N SER A 283 2.53 24.08 12.66
CA SER A 283 1.44 24.77 13.40
C SER A 283 0.16 23.91 13.44
N GLY A 284 0.29 22.64 13.81
CA GLY A 284 -0.82 21.70 13.96
C GLY A 284 -0.94 21.22 15.41
N PRO A 285 -2.13 20.75 15.83
CA PRO A 285 -2.32 20.24 17.19
C PRO A 285 -1.37 19.07 17.46
N ARG A 286 -0.80 19.01 18.66
CA ARG A 286 0.07 17.90 19.09
C ARG A 286 -0.75 16.88 19.87
N GLY A 287 -0.48 15.60 19.70
CA GLY A 287 -1.18 14.53 20.38
C GLY A 287 -0.28 13.86 21.40
N LEU A 288 -0.86 13.34 22.47
CA LEU A 288 -0.17 12.57 23.49
C LEU A 288 -0.99 11.33 23.82
N LEU A 289 -0.35 10.17 23.80
CA LEU A 289 -0.94 8.94 24.28
C LEU A 289 -0.33 8.60 25.64
N ILE A 290 -1.15 8.45 26.66
CA ILE A 290 -0.71 8.27 28.06
C ILE A 290 -1.09 6.86 28.50
N ALA A 291 -0.11 6.05 28.88
CA ALA A 291 -0.34 4.71 29.43
C ALA A 291 -0.84 4.78 30.89
N SER A 292 -1.42 3.69 31.38
CA SER A 292 -1.93 3.59 32.75
C SER A 292 -0.86 3.77 33.83
N ASP A 293 0.41 3.55 33.51
CA ASP A 293 1.55 3.78 34.40
C ASP A 293 2.07 5.23 34.37
N GLY A 294 1.44 6.10 33.58
CA GLY A 294 1.82 7.49 33.38
C GLY A 294 2.87 7.70 32.29
N THR A 295 3.32 6.66 31.60
CA THR A 295 4.25 6.82 30.48
C THR A 295 3.59 7.54 29.32
N GLU A 296 4.23 8.58 28.81
CA GLU A 296 3.70 9.44 27.75
C GLU A 296 4.40 9.16 26.42
N TYR A 297 3.60 9.00 25.36
CA TYR A 297 4.04 8.74 24.00
C TYR A 297 3.56 9.88 23.09
N PRO A 298 4.46 10.75 22.62
CA PRO A 298 4.10 11.82 21.70
C PRO A 298 3.59 11.26 20.37
N VAL A 299 2.47 11.79 19.90
CA VAL A 299 1.88 11.44 18.61
C VAL A 299 2.27 12.50 17.59
N HIS A 300 3.36 12.24 16.88
CA HIS A 300 3.83 13.05 15.75
C HIS A 300 3.74 12.24 14.46
N GLY A 301 2.84 12.62 13.55
CA GLY A 301 2.61 11.81 12.35
C GLY A 301 2.02 10.46 12.72
N GLU A 302 2.61 9.36 12.27
CA GLU A 302 2.12 8.00 12.50
C GLU A 302 2.90 7.32 13.63
N ILE A 303 2.21 6.74 14.62
CA ILE A 303 2.81 5.87 15.64
C ILE A 303 2.11 4.51 15.67
N ARG A 304 2.88 3.44 15.87
CA ARG A 304 2.43 2.04 15.91
C ARG A 304 2.39 1.50 17.32
N LEU A 305 1.36 0.69 17.59
CA LEU A 305 1.15 0.01 18.85
C LEU A 305 1.09 -1.49 18.63
N GLY A 306 1.82 -2.25 19.43
CA GLY A 306 1.83 -3.70 19.31
C GLY A 306 2.74 -4.36 20.34
N ARG A 307 2.74 -5.69 20.37
CA ARG A 307 3.53 -6.47 21.33
C ARG A 307 5.00 -6.59 20.98
N LEU A 308 5.36 -6.42 19.70
CA LEU A 308 6.76 -6.49 19.30
C LEU A 308 7.52 -5.21 19.71
N PRO A 309 8.80 -5.32 20.08
CA PRO A 309 9.61 -4.19 20.54
C PRO A 309 10.01 -3.20 19.43
N ASP A 310 9.63 -3.48 18.18
CA ASP A 310 9.82 -2.63 17.01
C ASP A 310 8.64 -1.66 16.76
N ASN A 311 7.55 -1.76 17.53
CA ASN A 311 6.50 -0.75 17.56
C ASN A 311 6.96 0.49 18.33
N ASP A 312 6.47 1.66 17.94
CA ASP A 312 6.71 2.93 18.66
C ASP A 312 6.21 2.85 20.12
N VAL A 313 5.09 2.14 20.32
CA VAL A 313 4.56 1.77 21.64
C VAL A 313 4.53 0.25 21.77
N SER A 314 5.53 -0.30 22.46
CA SER A 314 5.59 -1.72 22.78
C SER A 314 4.71 -2.03 24.00
N VAL A 315 3.71 -2.89 23.82
CA VAL A 315 2.76 -3.26 24.87
C VAL A 315 3.01 -4.70 25.33
N ASP A 316 3.45 -4.86 26.58
CA ASP A 316 3.64 -6.18 27.19
C ASP A 316 2.31 -6.80 27.65
N ASP A 317 1.47 -7.14 26.68
CA ASP A 317 0.25 -7.93 26.91
C ASP A 317 0.10 -9.01 25.83
N THR A 318 -0.02 -10.25 26.28
CA THR A 318 -0.25 -11.43 25.43
C THR A 318 -1.53 -11.37 24.59
N LYS A 319 -2.51 -10.54 24.97
CA LYS A 319 -3.72 -10.28 24.18
C LYS A 319 -3.51 -9.22 23.10
N VAL A 320 -2.35 -8.57 23.05
CA VAL A 320 -1.99 -7.61 22.02
C VAL A 320 -1.28 -8.34 20.87
N SER A 321 -1.78 -8.14 19.64
CA SER A 321 -1.13 -8.59 18.42
C SER A 321 0.27 -7.99 18.26
N ARG A 322 1.13 -8.68 17.50
CA ARG A 322 2.52 -8.26 17.23
C ARG A 322 2.60 -6.82 16.73
N GLU A 323 1.77 -6.51 15.75
CA GLU A 323 1.37 -5.17 15.33
C GLU A 323 -0.15 -5.13 15.53
N HIS A 324 -0.67 -4.14 16.26
CA HIS A 324 -2.06 -4.15 16.72
C HIS A 324 -2.85 -2.98 16.15
N ALA A 325 -2.33 -1.77 16.31
CA ALA A 325 -3.02 -0.55 15.91
C ALA A 325 -2.02 0.49 15.46
N VAL A 326 -2.53 1.50 14.76
CA VAL A 326 -1.75 2.66 14.35
C VAL A 326 -2.56 3.93 14.65
N ILE A 327 -1.90 4.92 15.24
CA ILE A 327 -2.47 6.26 15.42
C ILE A 327 -1.79 7.18 14.40
N THR A 328 -2.59 7.98 13.72
CA THR A 328 -2.15 8.97 12.72
C THR A 328 -2.54 10.36 13.20
N GLY A 329 -1.58 11.26 13.25
CA GLY A 329 -1.74 12.70 13.44
C GLY A 329 -1.57 13.42 12.11
N ALA A 330 -2.54 14.25 11.77
CA ALA A 330 -2.53 15.12 10.60
C ALA A 330 -2.97 16.53 11.01
N VAL A 331 -2.83 17.50 10.10
CA VAL A 331 -3.32 18.88 10.32
C VAL A 331 -4.81 18.91 10.65
N SER A 332 -5.59 17.95 10.14
CA SER A 332 -7.03 17.81 10.39
C SER A 332 -7.40 17.11 11.71
N GLY A 333 -6.43 16.70 12.52
CA GLY A 333 -6.64 15.99 13.79
C GLY A 333 -6.05 14.58 13.82
N PHE A 334 -6.51 13.77 14.79
CA PHE A 334 -5.96 12.44 15.07
C PHE A 334 -6.96 11.33 14.75
N ALA A 335 -6.46 10.18 14.35
CA ALA A 335 -7.28 9.00 14.11
C ALA A 335 -6.51 7.71 14.39
N VAL A 336 -7.21 6.70 14.88
CA VAL A 336 -6.71 5.33 15.09
C VAL A 336 -7.27 4.36 14.06
N ARG A 337 -6.45 3.38 13.68
CA ARG A 337 -6.85 2.26 12.83
C ARG A 337 -6.35 0.95 13.43
N ASP A 338 -7.22 -0.04 13.45
CA ASP A 338 -6.87 -1.41 13.82
C ASP A 338 -6.14 -2.10 12.66
N LEU A 339 -5.03 -2.78 12.94
CA LEU A 339 -4.23 -3.52 11.95
C LEU A 339 -4.65 -4.99 11.85
N MET A 340 -5.97 -5.23 11.79
CA MET A 340 -6.56 -6.57 11.79
C MET A 340 -6.13 -7.39 13.01
N SER A 341 -6.13 -6.74 14.17
CA SER A 341 -5.68 -7.36 15.41
C SER A 341 -6.61 -8.49 15.85
N SER A 342 -6.07 -9.47 16.58
CA SER A 342 -6.81 -10.68 16.94
C SER A 342 -7.96 -10.40 17.92
N ASN A 343 -7.83 -9.37 18.77
CA ASN A 343 -8.83 -9.01 19.77
C ASN A 343 -9.53 -7.66 19.47
N GLY A 344 -9.10 -6.93 18.45
CA GLY A 344 -9.62 -5.62 18.10
C GLY A 344 -9.09 -4.49 18.97
N THR A 345 -9.06 -3.31 18.38
CA THR A 345 -8.83 -2.02 19.04
C THR A 345 -10.17 -1.36 19.41
N PHE A 346 -10.24 -0.73 20.58
CA PHE A 346 -11.45 -0.06 21.06
C PHE A 346 -11.16 1.39 21.47
N VAL A 347 -12.06 2.31 21.12
CA VAL A 347 -12.11 3.68 21.65
C VAL A 347 -13.34 3.77 22.55
N GLY A 348 -13.14 3.89 23.87
CA GLY A 348 -14.17 3.62 24.87
C GLY A 348 -14.74 2.21 24.68
N GLU A 349 -16.07 2.11 24.56
CA GLU A 349 -16.78 0.83 24.30
C GLU A 349 -16.86 0.47 22.81
N ARG A 350 -16.36 1.33 21.90
CA ARG A 350 -16.58 1.19 20.46
C ARG A 350 -15.39 0.49 19.81
N ARG A 351 -15.65 -0.62 19.12
CA ARG A 351 -14.62 -1.29 18.30
C ARG A 351 -14.27 -0.44 17.08
N VAL A 352 -12.98 -0.22 16.85
CA VAL A 352 -12.46 0.50 15.69
C VAL A 352 -12.70 -0.34 14.43
N ALA A 353 -13.43 0.23 13.47
CA ALA A 353 -13.67 -0.37 12.16
C ALA A 353 -13.20 0.61 11.08
N GLY A 354 -12.15 0.23 10.33
CA GLY A 354 -11.46 1.16 9.43
C GLY A 354 -10.66 2.21 10.20
N GLN A 355 -10.76 3.47 9.81
CA GLN A 355 -10.12 4.60 10.47
C GLN A 355 -11.14 5.35 11.33
N MET A 356 -10.84 5.55 12.61
CA MET A 356 -11.72 6.19 13.59
C MET A 356 -11.05 7.43 14.17
N PRO A 357 -11.71 8.60 14.17
CA PRO A 357 -11.14 9.82 14.76
C PRO A 357 -10.96 9.67 16.27
N LEU A 358 -9.90 10.29 16.80
CA LEU A 358 -9.61 10.41 18.23
C LEU A 358 -9.82 11.85 18.69
N SER A 359 -10.44 12.00 19.85
CA SER A 359 -10.72 13.27 20.53
C SER A 359 -9.97 13.36 21.86
N ASP A 360 -9.76 14.58 22.38
CA ASP A 360 -9.15 14.76 23.71
C ASP A 360 -9.93 14.00 24.79
N GLY A 361 -9.21 13.19 25.58
CA GLY A 361 -9.76 12.37 26.64
C GLY A 361 -10.23 10.98 26.21
N ASP A 362 -10.16 10.62 24.93
CA ASP A 362 -10.56 9.29 24.47
C ASP A 362 -9.70 8.18 25.10
N GLU A 363 -10.35 7.11 25.56
CA GLU A 363 -9.66 5.92 26.07
C GLU A 363 -9.47 4.87 24.98
N LEU A 364 -8.22 4.54 24.67
CA LEU A 364 -7.85 3.53 23.69
C LEU A 364 -7.50 2.22 24.39
N THR A 365 -8.20 1.13 24.08
CA THR A 365 -7.93 -0.20 24.65
C THR A 365 -7.44 -1.18 23.59
N LEU A 366 -6.31 -1.84 23.90
CA LEU A 366 -5.66 -2.90 23.12
C LEU A 366 -5.43 -4.10 24.05
N GLY A 367 -6.09 -5.24 23.79
CA GLY A 367 -6.03 -6.38 24.70
C GLY A 367 -6.60 -6.02 26.08
N ARG A 368 -5.75 -5.98 27.11
CA ARG A 368 -6.06 -5.57 28.49
C ARG A 368 -5.45 -4.22 28.86
N THR A 369 -4.69 -3.61 27.96
CA THR A 369 -4.00 -2.34 28.20
C THR A 369 -4.85 -1.18 27.69
N THR A 370 -5.00 -0.16 28.51
CA THR A 370 -5.75 1.07 28.18
C THR A 370 -4.82 2.27 28.23
N PHE A 371 -5.02 3.19 27.28
CA PHE A 371 -4.32 4.45 27.16
C PHE A 371 -5.34 5.59 27.14
N THR A 372 -4.97 6.76 27.63
CA THR A 372 -5.74 8.00 27.44
C THR A 372 -5.09 8.85 26.36
N PHE A 373 -5.85 9.25 25.35
CA PHE A 373 -5.41 10.18 24.33
C PHE A 373 -5.66 11.62 24.79
N ARG A 374 -4.69 12.50 24.57
CA ARG A 374 -4.78 13.94 24.86
C ARG A 374 -4.35 14.76 23.65
N VAL A 375 -5.05 15.87 23.43
CA VAL A 375 -4.64 16.91 22.50
C VAL A 375 -3.96 18.02 23.29
N ILE A 376 -2.75 18.38 22.89
CA ILE A 376 -1.99 19.49 23.45
C ILE A 376 -2.13 20.64 22.47
N ASP A 377 -2.84 21.68 22.89
CA ASP A 377 -2.88 22.96 22.19
C ASP A 377 -1.56 23.72 22.46
N GLU A 378 -1.04 24.45 21.46
CA GLU A 378 0.07 25.38 21.69
C GLU A 378 -0.51 26.67 22.32
N ASP A 379 0.00 27.04 23.51
CA ASP A 379 -0.25 28.34 24.16
C ASP A 379 0.34 29.53 23.38
#